data_AF-A0A9E2EAS4-F1
#
_entry.id   AF-A0A9E2EAS4-F1
#
_cell.length_a   1.000
_cell.length_b   1.000
_cell.length_c   1.000
_cell.angle_alpha   90.00
_cell.angle_beta   90.00
_cell.angle_gamma   90.00
#
_symmetry.space_group_name_H-M   'P 1'
#
loop_
_entity.id
_entity.type
_entity.pdbx_description
1 polymer ?
#
loop_
_entity_poly.entity_id
_entity_poly.type
_entity_poly.pdbx_seq_one_letter_code
_entity_poly.pdbx_strand_id
1 'polypeptide(L)' 'GINSFDQWGVELGKVLADDILPDLMTDATADRHDASTNGLINAYQKWKSEIL' A
#
# COMPACT_ATOMS: atom_id res chain seq x y z
N GLY A 1 16.35 -5.17 29.48
CA GLY A 1 14.99 -4.63 29.59
C GLY A 1 14.56 -4.11 28.24
N ILE A 2 13.25 -4.10 27.96
CA ILE A 2 12.67 -3.43 26.78
C ILE A 2 12.44 -1.94 27.10
N ASN A 3 12.39 -1.07 26.10
CA ASN A 3 12.08 0.34 26.33
C ASN A 3 10.56 0.55 26.26
N SER A 4 9.93 0.69 27.42
CA SER A 4 8.47 0.85 27.54
C SER A 4 7.89 2.14 26.93
N PHE A 5 8.75 3.04 26.46
CA PHE A 5 8.34 4.31 25.84
C PHE A 5 8.64 4.38 24.34
N ASP A 6 9.24 3.33 23.74
CA ASP A 6 9.44 3.31 22.29
C ASP A 6 8.17 2.92 21.53
N GLN A 7 8.14 3.26 20.24
CA GLN A 7 7.04 2.98 19.31
C GLN A 7 7.55 2.62 17.91
N TRP A 8 8.76 2.06 17.78
CA TRP A 8 9.39 1.83 16.48
C TRP A 8 8.59 0.92 15.53
N GLY A 9 7.74 0.05 16.08
CA GLY A 9 6.93 -0.89 15.31
C GLY A 9 5.91 -0.24 14.35
N VAL A 10 5.62 1.05 14.49
CA VAL A 10 4.65 1.74 13.62
C VAL A 10 5.25 2.27 12.32
N GLU A 11 6.57 2.49 12.29
CA GLU A 11 7.20 3.33 11.26
C GLU A 11 7.21 2.67 9.88
N LEU A 12 7.45 1.35 9.80
CA LEU A 12 7.45 0.66 8.52
C LEU A 12 6.08 0.73 7.82
N GLY A 13 4.99 0.57 8.58
CA GLY A 13 3.64 0.66 8.03
C GLY A 13 3.33 2.04 7.44
N LYS A 14 3.82 3.12 8.09
CA LYS A 14 3.67 4.49 7.57
C LYS A 14 4.42 4.67 6.26
N VAL A 15 5.68 4.24 6.19
CA VAL A 15 6.50 4.34 4.97
C VAL A 15 5.87 3.57 3.81
N LEU A 16 5.39 2.35 4.06
CA LEU A 16 4.75 1.53 3.02
C LEU A 16 3.43 2.17 2.54
N ALA A 17 2.63 2.75 3.44
CA ALA A 17 1.38 3.41 3.07
C ALA A 17 1.62 4.64 2.19
N ASP A 18 2.63 5.45 2.51
CA ASP A 18 3.01 6.62 1.71
C ASP A 18 3.48 6.23 0.29
N ASP A 19 4.15 5.07 0.14
CA ASP A 19 4.60 4.56 -1.17
C ASP A 19 3.47 3.92 -1.99
N ILE A 20 2.49 3.27 -1.33
CA ILE A 20 1.33 2.65 -2.01
C ILE A 20 0.29 3.69 -2.46
N LEU A 21 0.13 4.79 -1.70
CA LEU A 21 -0.93 5.78 -1.94
C LEU A 21 -0.98 6.32 -3.39
N PRO A 22 0.15 6.70 -4.02
CA PRO A 22 0.15 7.13 -5.42
C PRO A 22 -0.42 6.07 -6.38
N ASP A 23 -0.08 4.79 -6.18
CA ASP A 23 -0.52 3.70 -7.07
C ASP A 23 -2.05 3.51 -7.04
N LEU A 24 -2.70 3.82 -5.92
CA LEU A 24 -4.17 3.77 -5.79
C LEU A 24 -4.87 4.96 -6.47
N MET A 25 -4.15 6.07 -6.66
CA MET A 25 -4.70 7.28 -7.29
C MET A 25 -4.62 7.27 -8.81
N THR A 26 -3.82 6.38 -9.40
CA THR A 26 -3.70 6.23 -10.86
C THR A 26 -4.59 5.09 -11.38
N ASP A 27 -4.84 5.07 -12.69
CA ASP A 27 -5.50 3.96 -13.39
C ASP A 27 -4.49 3.03 -14.10
N ALA A 28 -3.20 3.20 -13.83
CA ALA A 28 -2.14 2.36 -14.39
C ALA A 28 -1.97 1.07 -13.57
N THR A 29 -1.71 -0.04 -14.28
CA THR A 29 -1.40 -1.33 -13.66
C THR A 29 -0.16 -1.21 -12.77
N ALA A 30 -0.28 -1.66 -11.52
CA ALA A 30 0.81 -1.71 -10.56
C ALA A 30 1.73 -2.92 -10.81
N ASP A 31 3.04 -2.66 -10.86
CA ASP A 31 4.10 -3.65 -11.10
C ASP A 31 5.36 -3.45 -10.22
N ARG A 32 5.32 -2.50 -9.27
CA ARG A 32 6.50 -2.05 -8.50
C ARG A 32 6.73 -2.80 -7.19
N HIS A 33 5.69 -3.46 -6.65
CA HIS A 33 5.76 -4.15 -5.36
C HIS A 33 5.92 -5.65 -5.53
N ASP A 34 5.86 -6.40 -4.44
CA ASP A 34 5.73 -7.85 -4.51
C ASP A 34 4.41 -8.26 -5.21
N ALA A 35 4.36 -9.50 -5.69
CA ALA A 35 3.24 -10.01 -6.48
C ALA A 35 1.89 -9.94 -5.73
N SER A 36 1.88 -10.10 -4.41
CA SER A 36 0.64 -10.01 -3.63
C SER A 36 0.13 -8.57 -3.58
N THR A 37 1.01 -7.61 -3.26
CA THR A 37 0.66 -6.19 -3.18
C THR A 37 0.20 -5.65 -4.53
N ASN A 38 0.94 -5.94 -5.61
CA ASN A 38 0.52 -5.55 -6.97
C ASN A 38 -0.83 -6.18 -7.35
N GLY A 39 -1.04 -7.46 -7.02
CA GLY A 39 -2.30 -8.15 -7.29
C GLY A 39 -3.50 -7.49 -6.64
N LEU A 40 -3.37 -7.08 -5.37
CA LEU A 40 -4.44 -6.39 -4.63
C LEU A 40 -4.70 -4.98 -5.15
N ILE A 41 -3.65 -4.20 -5.47
CA ILE A 41 -3.80 -2.86 -6.05
C ILE A 41 -4.55 -2.94 -7.39
N ASN A 42 -4.15 -3.86 -8.27
CA ASN A 42 -4.79 -4.05 -9.57
C ASN A 42 -6.25 -4.51 -9.45
N ALA A 43 -6.55 -5.39 -8.49
CA ALA A 43 -7.92 -5.80 -8.20
C ALA A 43 -8.78 -4.62 -7.72
N TYR A 44 -8.24 -3.78 -6.82
CA TYR A 44 -8.90 -2.56 -6.36
C TYR A 44 -9.17 -1.58 -7.50
N GLN A 45 -8.17 -1.29 -8.34
CA GLN A 45 -8.33 -0.36 -9.47
C GLN A 45 -9.41 -0.85 -10.44
N LYS A 46 -9.45 -2.15 -10.75
CA LYS A 46 -10.50 -2.75 -11.56
C LYS A 46 -11.88 -2.48 -10.97
N TRP A 47 -12.09 -2.76 -9.68
CA TRP A 47 -13.37 -2.50 -9.01
C TRP A 47 -13.75 -1.01 -8.99
N LYS A 48 -12.78 -0.13 -8.75
CA LYS A 48 -12.98 1.32 -8.79
C LYS A 48 -13.47 1.78 -10.17
N SER A 49 -12.90 1.25 -11.25
CA SER A 49 -13.30 1.57 -12.63
C SER A 49 -14.66 1.01 -13.05
N GLU A 50 -15.16 -0.04 -12.38
CA GLU A 50 -16.48 -0.62 -12.65
C GLU A 50 -17.62 0.15 -11.96
N ILE A 51 -17.29 0.94 -10.94
CA ILE A 51 -18.26 1.69 -10.12
C ILE A 51 -18.36 3.17 -10.51
N LEU A 52 -17.32 3.73 -11.14
CA LEU A 52 -17.24 5.11 -11.63
C LEU A 52 -17.52 5.18 -13.14
#